data_AF-A0A501VZD7-F1
#
_entry.id   AF-A0A501VZD7-F1
#
_cell.length_a   1.000
_cell.length_b   1.000
_cell.length_c   1.000
_cell.angle_alpha   90.00
_cell.angle_beta   90.00
_cell.angle_gamma   90.00
#
_symmetry.space_group_name_H-M   'P 1'
#
loop_
_entity.id
_entity.type
_entity.pdbx_description
1 polymer ?
#
loop_
_entity_poly.entity_id
_entity_poly.type
_entity_poly.pdbx_seq_one_letter_code
_entity_poly.pdbx_strand_id
1 'polypeptide(L)'
;MPKSLARSSRNTQRQIIDFNEDDCSAPKPIRAHNICRILDEYFQPLSAHARLAERIDTMIRLGYVARNPVTGDLNKHLQNGYERLMTGDLQAFRFNEARSSAQSATLIGCSGAGKTTALRRVLGSYPQVIFHPQHNLDQVVYLKIDCSHDGSLKEICFNFFRGLDRLLGTDYENKYGLKKRNGTETLLGNMRLSRQCETI
;
A
#
# COMPACT_ATOMS: atom_id res chain seq x y z
N MET A 1 -17.34 15.14 17.32
CA MET A 1 -17.65 15.32 15.89
C MET A 1 -17.67 13.95 15.25
N PRO A 2 -18.84 13.40 14.86
CA PRO A 2 -18.87 12.08 14.25
C PRO A 2 -18.19 12.17 12.88
N LYS A 3 -17.22 11.30 12.62
CA LYS A 3 -16.60 11.10 11.30
C LYS A 3 -17.62 10.44 10.36
N SER A 4 -18.75 11.08 10.09
CA SER A 4 -19.66 10.70 9.03
C SER A 4 -19.50 11.70 7.90
N LEU A 5 -18.85 11.27 6.81
CA LEU A 5 -19.09 11.70 5.43
C LEU A 5 -17.94 11.18 4.57
N ALA A 6 -18.25 10.11 3.83
CA ALA A 6 -17.67 9.77 2.53
C ALA A 6 -16.19 10.16 2.33
N ARG A 7 -15.25 9.42 2.94
CA ARG A 7 -13.93 9.30 2.32
C ARG A 7 -14.12 8.43 1.09
N SER A 8 -14.43 9.11 -0.02
CA SER A 8 -14.47 8.56 -1.37
C SER A 8 -13.27 7.65 -1.56
N SER A 9 -13.47 6.34 -1.37
CA SER A 9 -12.73 5.35 -2.13
C SER A 9 -13.02 5.74 -3.55
N ARG A 10 -12.08 6.46 -4.18
CA ARG A 10 -12.04 6.58 -5.63
C ARG A 10 -12.27 5.19 -6.12
N ASN A 11 -13.47 4.97 -6.67
CA ASN A 11 -13.87 3.72 -7.26
C ASN A 11 -12.65 3.22 -8.03
N THR A 12 -12.05 2.12 -7.58
CA THR A 12 -11.27 1.27 -8.46
C THR A 12 -12.31 0.76 -9.43
N GLN A 13 -12.64 1.62 -10.41
CA GLN A 13 -13.56 1.34 -11.48
C GLN A 13 -13.07 0.01 -12.02
N ARG A 14 -13.87 -1.03 -11.81
CA ARG A 14 -13.92 -2.12 -12.77
C ARG A 14 -14.08 -1.39 -14.09
N GLN A 15 -13.02 -1.34 -14.89
CA GLN A 15 -13.07 -0.80 -16.24
C GLN A 15 -13.93 -1.80 -17.01
N ILE A 16 -15.24 -1.60 -16.91
CA ILE A 16 -16.24 -2.33 -17.66
C ILE A 16 -16.25 -1.59 -18.98
N ILE A 17 -15.61 -2.18 -19.98
CA ILE A 17 -15.87 -1.80 -21.36
C ILE A 17 -17.34 -2.15 -21.58
N ASP A 18 -18.20 -1.14 -21.74
CA ASP A 18 -19.58 -1.34 -22.15
C ASP A 18 -19.56 -1.90 -23.57
N PHE A 19 -19.72 -3.21 -23.66
CA PHE A 19 -19.82 -3.92 -24.92
C PHE A 19 -21.27 -3.83 -25.42
N ASN A 20 -21.46 -3.23 -26.59
CA ASN A 20 -22.71 -3.33 -27.33
C ASN A 20 -22.51 -4.26 -28.53
N GLU A 21 -23.42 -5.21 -28.75
CA GLU A 21 -23.39 -6.11 -29.90
C GLU A 21 -23.39 -5.34 -31.24
N ASP A 22 -24.03 -4.17 -31.28
CA ASP A 22 -24.08 -3.30 -32.45
C ASP A 22 -22.69 -2.82 -32.89
N ASP A 23 -21.71 -2.74 -31.98
CA ASP A 23 -20.35 -2.27 -32.28
C ASP A 23 -19.64 -3.17 -33.31
N CYS A 24 -19.98 -4.46 -33.34
CA CYS A 24 -19.45 -5.41 -34.31
C CYS A 24 -20.01 -5.16 -35.72
N SER A 25 -21.23 -4.64 -35.80
CA SER A 25 -21.95 -4.36 -37.06
C SER A 25 -21.70 -2.95 -37.62
N ALA A 26 -21.03 -2.08 -36.86
CA ALA A 26 -20.83 -0.69 -37.21
C ALA A 26 -19.99 -0.49 -38.51
N PRO A 27 -20.14 0.66 -39.18
CA PRO A 27 -19.30 1.04 -40.33
C PRO A 27 -17.79 0.94 -40.04
N LYS A 28 -17.00 0.62 -41.08
CA LYS A 28 -15.54 0.41 -41.00
C LYS A 28 -14.77 1.49 -40.19
N PRO A 29 -15.03 2.80 -40.36
CA PRO A 29 -14.33 3.84 -39.58
C PRO A 29 -14.64 3.77 -38.09
N ILE A 30 -15.89 3.47 -37.72
CA ILE A 30 -16.35 3.40 -36.33
C ILE A 30 -15.75 2.17 -35.65
N ARG A 31 -15.73 1.01 -36.34
CA ARG A 31 -15.08 -0.20 -35.83
C ARG A 31 -13.60 -0.01 -35.52
N ALA A 32 -12.87 0.74 -36.36
CA ALA A 32 -11.47 1.05 -36.10
C ALA A 32 -11.30 1.85 -34.80
N HIS A 33 -12.15 2.85 -34.57
CA HIS A 33 -12.14 3.62 -33.32
C HIS A 33 -12.55 2.78 -32.10
N ASN A 34 -13.52 1.88 -32.24
CA ASN A 34 -13.93 0.96 -31.18
C ASN A 34 -12.78 0.03 -30.74
N ILE A 35 -12.00 -0.50 -31.68
CA ILE A 35 -10.81 -1.30 -31.36
C ILE A 35 -9.78 -0.48 -30.59
N CYS A 36 -9.51 0.76 -31.01
CA CYS A 36 -8.54 1.63 -30.31
C CYS A 36 -8.93 1.89 -28.85
N ARG A 37 -10.23 2.01 -28.55
CA ARG A 37 -10.72 2.18 -27.16
C ARG A 37 -10.42 0.96 -26.28
N ILE A 38 -10.43 -0.25 -26.85
CA ILE A 38 -10.23 -1.50 -26.11
C ILE A 38 -8.75 -1.70 -25.76
N LEU A 39 -7.81 -1.25 -26.61
CA LEU A 39 -6.39 -1.56 -26.45
C LEU A 39 -5.76 -1.06 -25.15
N ASP A 40 -6.20 0.11 -24.64
CA ASP A 40 -5.66 0.67 -23.40
C ASP A 40 -6.30 0.07 -22.14
N GLU A 41 -7.54 -0.45 -22.25
CA GLU A 41 -8.34 -0.91 -21.12
C GLU A 41 -8.33 -2.44 -20.95
N TYR A 42 -8.22 -3.17 -22.07
CA TYR A 42 -8.25 -4.62 -22.11
C TYR A 42 -7.05 -5.23 -21.40
N PHE A 43 -7.34 -6.12 -20.47
CA PHE A 43 -6.34 -6.89 -19.75
C PHE A 43 -6.80 -8.34 -19.70
N GLN A 44 -6.05 -9.22 -20.35
CA GLN A 44 -6.29 -10.66 -20.29
C GLN A 44 -5.57 -11.24 -19.05
N PRO A 45 -6.28 -11.71 -18.02
CA PRO A 45 -5.65 -12.41 -16.92
C PRO A 45 -5.00 -13.70 -17.43
N LEU A 46 -3.78 -13.96 -16.98
CA LEU A 46 -3.02 -15.16 -17.30
C LEU A 46 -2.73 -15.91 -16.00
N SER A 47 -2.32 -17.16 -16.09
CA SER A 47 -1.95 -17.97 -14.91
C SER A 47 -0.86 -17.30 -14.06
N ALA A 48 0.08 -16.59 -14.68
CA ALA A 48 1.09 -15.80 -13.97
C ALA A 48 0.49 -14.66 -13.12
N HIS A 49 -0.56 -14.00 -13.63
CA HIS A 49 -1.27 -12.95 -12.90
C HIS A 49 -2.04 -13.53 -11.70
N ALA A 50 -2.67 -14.70 -11.86
CA ALA A 50 -3.35 -15.40 -10.77
C ALA A 50 -2.37 -15.77 -9.65
N ARG A 51 -1.21 -16.36 -9.98
CA ARG A 51 -0.16 -16.68 -9.01
C ARG A 51 0.37 -15.45 -8.27
N LEU A 52 0.55 -14.33 -8.99
CA LEU A 52 0.93 -13.06 -8.38
C LEU A 52 -0.14 -12.58 -7.39
N ALA A 53 -1.41 -12.70 -7.75
CA ALA A 53 -2.53 -12.33 -6.90
C ALA A 53 -2.61 -13.17 -5.61
N GLU A 54 -2.50 -14.50 -5.72
CA GLU A 54 -2.46 -15.41 -4.58
C GLU A 54 -1.32 -15.08 -3.60
N ARG A 55 -0.13 -14.79 -4.16
CA ARG A 55 1.04 -14.44 -3.33
C ARG A 55 0.85 -13.12 -2.61
N ILE A 56 0.30 -12.11 -3.29
CA ILE A 56 -0.01 -10.81 -2.69
C ILE A 56 -1.11 -10.95 -1.62
N ASP A 57 -2.19 -11.70 -1.90
CA ASP A 57 -3.27 -11.98 -0.94
C ASP A 57 -2.71 -12.59 0.35
N THR A 58 -1.89 -13.64 0.21
CA THR A 58 -1.25 -14.32 1.33
C THR A 58 -0.37 -13.37 2.14
N MET A 59 0.46 -12.55 1.48
CA MET A 59 1.33 -11.59 2.17
C MET A 59 0.54 -10.54 2.94
N ILE A 60 -0.56 -10.02 2.37
CA ILE A 60 -1.44 -9.05 3.01
C ILE A 60 -2.06 -9.66 4.27
N ARG A 61 -2.66 -10.86 4.16
CA ARG A 61 -3.36 -11.53 5.26
C ARG A 61 -2.43 -11.99 6.37
N LEU A 62 -1.27 -12.57 6.03
CA LEU A 62 -0.24 -12.92 7.03
C LEU A 62 0.24 -11.70 7.79
N GLY A 63 0.35 -10.55 7.10
CA GLY A 63 0.66 -9.27 7.72
C GLY A 63 -0.37 -8.83 8.77
N TYR A 64 -1.62 -9.30 8.73
CA TYR A 64 -2.64 -8.94 9.72
C TYR A 64 -2.48 -9.69 11.03
N VAL A 65 -1.89 -10.89 11.02
CA VAL A 65 -1.70 -11.71 12.23
C VAL A 65 -0.84 -10.97 13.27
N ALA A 66 0.32 -10.44 12.87
CA ALA A 66 1.17 -9.67 13.79
C ALA A 66 0.66 -8.25 14.10
N ARG A 67 -0.39 -7.80 13.39
CA ARG A 67 -1.01 -6.48 13.56
C ARG A 67 -2.42 -6.58 14.17
N ASN A 68 -2.76 -7.72 14.75
CA ASN A 68 -4.08 -7.91 15.35
C ASN A 68 -4.22 -7.00 16.59
N PRO A 69 -5.19 -6.05 16.60
CA PRO A 69 -5.39 -5.15 17.73
C PRO A 69 -5.81 -5.88 19.02
N VAL A 70 -6.37 -7.08 18.91
CA VAL A 70 -6.86 -7.85 20.06
C VAL A 70 -5.73 -8.52 20.85
N THR A 71 -4.64 -8.94 20.20
CA THR A 71 -3.55 -9.68 20.87
C THR A 71 -2.51 -8.76 21.53
N GLY A 72 -2.50 -7.48 21.16
CA GLY A 72 -1.55 -6.49 21.66
C GLY A 72 -0.10 -6.69 21.19
N ASP A 73 0.16 -7.63 20.27
CA ASP A 73 1.51 -7.94 19.80
C ASP A 73 2.12 -6.77 19.02
N LEU A 74 1.29 -6.02 18.31
CA LEU A 74 1.70 -4.78 17.66
C LEU A 74 2.23 -3.76 18.68
N ASN A 75 1.53 -3.58 19.81
CA ASN A 75 1.92 -2.64 20.85
C ASN A 75 3.25 -3.06 21.52
N LYS A 76 3.45 -4.35 21.78
CA LYS A 76 4.74 -4.88 22.26
C LYS A 76 5.86 -4.59 21.24
N HIS A 77 5.61 -4.84 19.96
CA HIS A 77 6.57 -4.61 18.91
C HIS A 77 6.92 -3.12 18.78
N LEU A 78 5.96 -2.22 18.94
CA LEU A 78 6.18 -0.78 18.91
C LEU A 78 6.98 -0.29 20.12
N GLN A 79 6.66 -0.75 21.32
CA GLN A 79 7.37 -0.39 22.55
C GLN A 79 8.85 -0.84 22.51
N ASN A 80 9.12 -2.04 21.98
CA ASN A 80 10.51 -2.47 21.74
C ASN A 80 11.23 -1.57 20.74
N GLY A 81 10.55 -1.11 19.69
CA GLY A 81 11.13 -0.16 18.73
C GLY A 81 11.44 1.20 19.35
N TYR A 82 10.55 1.69 20.21
CA TYR A 82 10.75 2.94 20.94
C TYR A 82 11.95 2.86 21.89
N GLU A 83 12.08 1.75 22.63
CA GLU A 83 13.22 1.52 23.53
C GLU A 83 14.55 1.63 22.78
N ARG A 84 14.68 0.90 21.64
CA ARG A 84 15.88 0.93 20.80
C ARG A 84 16.24 2.33 20.29
N LEU A 85 15.23 3.15 20.00
CA LEU A 85 15.44 4.54 19.57
C LEU A 85 15.91 5.43 20.72
N MET A 86 15.41 5.20 21.93
CA MET A 86 15.77 6.00 23.11
C MET A 86 17.15 5.63 23.67
N THR A 87 17.50 4.34 23.66
CA THR A 87 18.78 3.85 24.16
C THR A 87 19.90 3.94 23.12
N GLY A 88 19.57 3.99 21.83
CA GLY A 88 20.53 3.84 20.73
C GLY A 88 21.09 2.42 20.61
N ASP A 89 20.57 1.47 21.39
CA ASP A 89 20.97 0.06 21.36
C ASP A 89 19.93 -0.76 20.59
N LEU A 90 20.35 -1.35 19.48
CA LEU A 90 19.51 -2.19 18.63
C LEU A 90 19.10 -3.51 19.31
N GLN A 91 19.83 -3.94 20.35
CA GLN A 91 19.53 -5.15 21.12
C GLN A 91 18.57 -4.90 22.27
N ALA A 92 18.24 -3.64 22.58
CA ALA A 92 17.28 -3.33 23.64
C ALA A 92 15.89 -3.92 23.33
N PHE A 93 15.27 -4.54 24.34
CA PHE A 93 13.89 -5.01 24.26
C PHE A 93 13.21 -4.84 25.62
N ARG A 94 11.94 -4.44 25.58
CA ARG A 94 11.09 -4.21 26.75
C ARG A 94 10.13 -5.38 27.00
N PHE A 95 9.73 -6.06 25.93
CA PHE A 95 8.85 -7.22 25.93
C PHE A 95 9.47 -8.33 25.06
N ASN A 96 9.09 -9.59 25.31
CA ASN A 96 9.46 -10.72 24.45
C ASN A 96 9.12 -10.41 22.99
N GLU A 97 10.05 -10.72 22.08
CA GLU A 97 9.88 -10.41 20.66
C GLU A 97 8.64 -11.12 20.10
N ALA A 98 7.66 -10.33 19.63
CA ALA A 98 6.57 -10.85 18.82
C ALA A 98 7.14 -11.42 17.52
N ARG A 99 6.65 -12.60 17.11
CA ARG A 99 7.06 -13.22 15.84
C ARG A 99 6.81 -12.26 14.68
N SER A 100 7.85 -12.03 13.87
CA SER A 100 7.72 -11.23 12.67
C SER A 100 6.87 -11.98 11.63
N SER A 101 5.81 -11.33 11.14
CA SER A 101 5.04 -11.80 9.98
C SER A 101 5.49 -11.12 8.68
N ALA A 102 6.64 -10.45 8.67
CA ALA A 102 7.13 -9.73 7.50
C ALA A 102 7.47 -10.73 6.38
N GLN A 103 6.84 -10.54 5.23
CA GLN A 103 7.08 -11.33 4.02
C GLN A 103 7.63 -10.41 2.93
N SER A 104 8.52 -10.92 2.09
CA SER A 104 9.02 -10.23 0.91
C SER A 104 8.86 -11.10 -0.33
N ALA A 105 8.64 -10.46 -1.47
CA ALA A 105 8.56 -11.12 -2.77
C ALA A 105 9.12 -10.18 -3.83
N THR A 106 9.76 -10.75 -4.85
CA THR A 106 10.37 -10.00 -5.95
C THR A 106 9.74 -10.43 -7.26
N LEU A 107 9.29 -9.46 -8.07
CA LEU A 107 8.77 -9.69 -9.42
C LEU A 107 9.81 -9.24 -10.45
N ILE A 108 10.47 -10.19 -11.11
CA ILE A 108 11.58 -9.95 -12.03
C ILE A 108 11.14 -10.21 -13.48
N GLY A 109 11.73 -9.47 -14.43
CA GLY A 109 11.52 -9.68 -15.87
C GLY A 109 11.98 -8.48 -16.69
N CYS A 110 11.99 -8.61 -18.02
CA CYS A 110 12.45 -7.57 -18.94
C CYS A 110 11.67 -6.25 -18.80
N SER A 111 12.28 -5.13 -19.16
CA SER A 111 11.57 -3.84 -19.24
C SER A 111 10.41 -3.94 -20.23
N GLY A 112 9.30 -3.26 -19.95
CA GLY A 112 8.09 -3.35 -20.78
C GLY A 112 7.27 -4.64 -20.66
N ALA A 113 7.73 -5.66 -19.93
CA ALA A 113 7.00 -6.94 -19.79
C ALA A 113 5.71 -6.88 -18.93
N GLY A 114 5.18 -5.68 -18.64
CA GLY A 114 3.92 -5.52 -17.92
C GLY A 114 3.95 -5.75 -16.40
N LYS A 115 5.13 -5.93 -15.78
CA LYS A 115 5.26 -6.20 -14.32
C LYS A 115 4.54 -5.18 -13.43
N THR A 116 4.82 -3.89 -13.64
CA THR A 116 4.18 -2.81 -12.87
C THR A 116 2.68 -2.74 -13.14
N THR A 117 2.26 -3.02 -14.37
CA THR A 117 0.84 -3.05 -14.77
C THR A 117 0.12 -4.21 -14.08
N ALA A 118 0.68 -5.41 -14.10
CA ALA A 118 0.16 -6.59 -13.40
C ALA A 118 0.02 -6.34 -11.90
N LEU A 119 1.06 -5.78 -11.25
CA LEU A 119 1.01 -5.44 -9.83
C LEU A 119 -0.09 -4.43 -9.52
N ARG A 120 -0.24 -3.36 -10.33
CA ARG A 120 -1.31 -2.37 -10.16
C ARG A 120 -2.70 -3.00 -10.33
N ARG A 121 -2.88 -3.87 -11.33
CA ARG A 121 -4.15 -4.56 -11.58
C ARG A 121 -4.53 -5.46 -10.40
N VAL A 122 -3.58 -6.23 -9.88
CA VAL A 122 -3.80 -7.07 -8.68
C VAL A 122 -4.09 -6.23 -7.44
N LEU A 123 -3.30 -5.18 -7.16
CA LEU A 123 -3.55 -4.32 -6.00
C LEU A 123 -4.90 -3.59 -6.10
N GLY A 124 -5.33 -3.26 -7.33
CA GLY A 124 -6.62 -2.61 -7.58
C GLY A 124 -7.85 -3.45 -7.22
N SER A 125 -7.70 -4.76 -7.00
CA SER A 125 -8.80 -5.60 -6.50
C SER A 125 -8.99 -5.50 -4.98
N TYR A 126 -8.11 -4.79 -4.26
CA TYR A 126 -8.21 -4.58 -2.82
C TYR A 126 -8.62 -3.14 -2.50
N PRO A 127 -9.43 -2.91 -1.46
CA PRO A 127 -9.60 -1.56 -0.93
C PRO A 127 -8.25 -1.06 -0.43
N GLN A 128 -7.89 0.19 -0.73
CA GLN A 128 -6.60 0.74 -0.31
C GLN A 128 -6.57 1.02 1.21
N VAL A 129 -7.71 1.44 1.78
CA VAL A 129 -7.93 1.66 3.21
C VAL A 129 -9.26 1.03 3.61
N ILE A 130 -9.30 0.45 4.81
CA ILE A 130 -10.51 -0.04 5.44
C ILE A 130 -10.67 0.70 6.78
N PHE A 131 -11.77 1.44 6.95
CA PHE A 131 -12.10 2.04 8.24
C PHE A 131 -12.84 1.02 9.11
N HIS A 132 -12.40 0.85 10.36
CA HIS A 132 -13.00 -0.04 11.36
C HIS A 132 -13.70 0.80 12.44
N PRO A 133 -15.03 0.98 12.39
CA PRO A 133 -15.76 1.85 13.32
C PRO A 133 -15.62 1.44 14.78
N GLN A 134 -15.55 0.14 15.06
CA GLN A 134 -15.48 -0.43 16.41
C GLN A 134 -14.17 -0.06 17.12
N HIS A 135 -13.09 0.12 16.35
CA HIS A 135 -11.77 0.47 16.86
C HIS A 135 -11.37 1.92 16.53
N ASN A 136 -12.20 2.66 15.78
CA ASN A 136 -11.90 3.98 15.22
C ASN A 136 -10.51 4.02 14.55
N LEU A 137 -10.23 3.02 13.72
CA LEU A 137 -8.92 2.74 13.13
C LEU A 137 -9.03 2.71 11.60
N ASP A 138 -8.14 3.43 10.91
CA ASP A 138 -7.96 3.29 9.46
C ASP A 138 -6.87 2.25 9.18
N GLN A 139 -7.23 1.18 8.48
CA GLN A 139 -6.31 0.10 8.11
C GLN A 139 -5.84 0.32 6.67
N VAL A 140 -4.58 0.72 6.51
CA VAL A 140 -3.92 0.74 5.20
C VAL A 140 -3.63 -0.69 4.74
N VAL A 141 -4.31 -1.14 3.69
CA VAL A 141 -4.15 -2.50 3.13
C VAL A 141 -2.87 -2.58 2.31
N TYR A 142 -2.63 -1.60 1.43
CA TYR A 142 -1.42 -1.50 0.65
C TYR A 142 -1.00 -0.04 0.43
N LEU A 143 0.31 0.18 0.37
CA LEU A 143 0.92 1.44 -0.02
C LEU A 143 1.95 1.18 -1.11
N LYS A 144 1.72 1.73 -2.30
CA LYS A 144 2.67 1.65 -3.42
C LYS A 144 3.59 2.87 -3.38
N ILE A 145 4.89 2.62 -3.30
CA ILE A 145 5.93 3.65 -3.26
C ILE A 145 6.81 3.44 -4.49
N ASP A 146 6.95 4.48 -5.30
CA ASP A 146 7.85 4.45 -6.44
C ASP A 146 9.25 4.91 -5.99
N CYS A 147 10.29 4.20 -6.45
CA CYS A 147 11.67 4.58 -6.16
C CYS A 147 12.03 5.86 -6.91
N SER A 148 12.75 6.76 -6.23
CA SER A 148 13.31 7.94 -6.89
C SER A 148 14.41 7.54 -7.89
N HIS A 149 14.68 8.42 -8.84
CA HIS A 149 15.70 8.22 -9.88
C HIS A 149 17.08 7.87 -9.29
N ASP A 150 17.41 8.45 -8.14
CA ASP A 150 18.72 8.28 -7.49
C ASP A 150 18.72 7.18 -6.41
N GLY A 151 17.60 6.48 -6.21
CA GLY A 151 17.49 5.37 -5.26
C GLY A 151 17.73 5.74 -3.79
N SER A 152 17.75 7.03 -3.45
CA SER A 152 18.06 7.51 -2.11
C SER A 152 17.05 6.99 -1.08
N LEU A 153 17.56 6.34 -0.03
CA LEU A 153 16.76 5.84 1.08
C LEU A 153 15.95 6.96 1.76
N LYS A 154 16.49 8.17 1.78
CA LYS A 154 15.82 9.35 2.33
C LYS A 154 14.57 9.71 1.52
N GLU A 155 14.68 9.70 0.20
CA GLU A 155 13.55 9.94 -0.71
C GLU A 155 12.48 8.85 -0.59
N ILE A 156 12.89 7.59 -0.41
CA ILE A 156 11.94 6.49 -0.14
C ILE A 156 11.15 6.77 1.14
N CYS A 157 11.82 7.25 2.20
CA CYS A 157 11.14 7.62 3.45
C CYS A 157 10.16 8.79 3.25
N PHE A 158 10.55 9.83 2.51
CA PHE A 158 9.65 10.95 2.21
C PHE A 158 8.45 10.52 1.36
N ASN A 159 8.67 9.70 0.33
CA ASN A 159 7.61 9.16 -0.50
C ASN A 159 6.65 8.26 0.29
N PHE A 160 7.15 7.54 1.29
CA PHE A 160 6.32 6.82 2.25
C PHE A 160 5.40 7.78 3.04
N PHE A 161 5.96 8.82 3.68
CA PHE A 161 5.16 9.76 4.47
C PHE A 161 4.14 10.50 3.60
N ARG A 162 4.55 11.01 2.44
CA ARG A 162 3.65 11.61 1.44
C ARG A 162 2.55 10.66 1.01
N GLY A 163 2.88 9.38 0.82
CA GLY A 163 1.94 8.36 0.44
C GLY A 163 0.87 8.12 1.51
N LEU A 164 1.29 8.07 2.79
CA LEU A 164 0.37 7.98 3.92
C LEU A 164 -0.50 9.23 4.08
N ASP A 165 0.11 10.41 3.99
CA ASP A 165 -0.60 11.70 4.15
C ASP A 165 -1.70 11.87 3.10
N ARG A 166 -1.42 11.51 1.85
CA ARG A 166 -2.45 11.49 0.79
C ARG A 166 -3.58 10.51 1.06
N LEU A 167 -3.29 9.41 1.77
CA LEU A 167 -4.24 8.32 1.97
C LEU A 167 -5.12 8.53 3.21
N LEU A 168 -4.53 9.01 4.29
CA LEU A 168 -5.17 9.19 5.59
C LEU A 168 -5.53 10.65 5.91
N GLY A 169 -5.05 11.60 5.11
CA GLY A 169 -5.22 13.04 5.37
C GLY A 169 -4.39 13.52 6.57
N THR A 170 -3.25 12.87 6.82
CA THR A 170 -2.32 13.19 7.92
C THR A 170 -1.25 14.19 7.50
N ASP A 171 -0.38 14.58 8.43
CA ASP A 171 0.73 15.51 8.21
C ASP A 171 2.08 14.92 8.67
N TYR A 172 2.35 13.67 8.32
CA TYR A 172 3.54 12.94 8.72
C TYR A 172 4.81 13.45 8.07
N GLU A 173 4.76 13.90 6.81
CA GLU A 173 5.93 14.44 6.13
C GLU A 173 6.48 15.67 6.89
N ASN A 174 5.62 16.60 7.28
CA ASN A 174 6.07 17.77 8.04
C ASN A 174 6.47 17.39 9.46
N LYS A 175 5.71 16.51 10.12
CA LYS A 175 5.95 16.09 11.52
C LYS A 175 7.26 15.32 11.70
N TYR A 176 7.57 14.39 10.80
CA TYR A 176 8.70 13.47 10.92
C TYR A 176 9.82 13.70 9.91
N GLY A 177 9.52 14.33 8.76
CA GLY A 177 10.46 14.51 7.65
C GLY A 177 11.15 15.87 7.60
N LEU A 178 10.42 16.97 7.83
CA LEU A 178 10.92 18.33 7.55
C LEU A 178 11.30 19.14 8.79
N LYS A 179 10.64 18.95 9.94
CA LYS A 179 10.89 19.76 11.16
C LYS A 179 12.25 19.54 11.82
N LYS A 180 12.94 18.45 11.52
CA LYS A 180 14.29 18.15 12.01
C LYS A 180 15.08 17.61 10.83
N ARG A 181 16.33 18.05 10.63
CA ARG A 181 17.27 17.46 9.65
C ARG A 181 17.63 16.03 10.08
N ASN A 182 16.65 15.15 10.03
CA ASN A 182 16.73 13.79 10.52
C ASN A 182 17.65 12.98 9.60
N GLY A 183 18.54 12.19 10.22
CA GLY A 183 19.29 11.16 9.53
C GLY A 183 18.34 10.08 8.99
N THR A 184 18.84 9.29 8.03
CA THR A 184 18.08 8.18 7.43
C THR A 184 17.59 7.17 8.47
N GLU A 185 18.41 6.85 9.49
CA GLU A 185 18.05 5.96 10.59
C GLU A 185 16.86 6.48 11.40
N THR A 186 16.85 7.77 11.72
CA THR A 186 15.73 8.41 12.42
C THR A 186 14.47 8.41 11.58
N LEU A 187 14.57 8.63 10.26
CA LEU A 187 13.43 8.55 9.35
C LEU A 187 12.85 7.13 9.29
N LEU A 188 13.71 6.10 9.19
CA LEU A 188 13.29 4.70 9.25
C LEU A 188 12.61 4.36 10.58
N GLY A 189 13.14 4.84 11.70
CA GLY A 189 12.51 4.72 13.01
C GLY A 189 11.13 5.38 13.04
N ASN A 190 11.01 6.58 12.49
CA ASN A 190 9.75 7.32 12.42
C ASN A 190 8.73 6.67 11.49
N MET A 191 9.13 5.97 10.41
CA MET A 191 8.22 5.20 9.56
C MET A 191 7.51 4.07 10.32
N ARG A 192 8.17 3.50 11.34
CA ARG A 192 7.56 2.50 12.23
C ARG A 192 6.57 3.15 13.19
N LEU A 193 6.86 4.37 13.65
CA LEU A 193 6.04 5.13 14.60
C LEU A 193 4.85 5.86 13.96
N SER A 194 4.93 6.24 12.68
CA SER A 194 3.82 6.86 11.95
C SER A 194 2.65 5.90 11.70
N ARG A 195 2.74 4.66 12.19
CA ARG A 195 1.63 3.71 12.29
C ARG A 195 0.85 3.80 13.62
N GLN A 196 1.30 4.61 14.58
CA GLN A 196 0.75 4.68 15.93
C GLN A 196 -0.47 5.60 16.10
N CYS A 197 -0.82 6.46 15.13
CA CYS A 197 -1.91 7.42 15.39
C CYS A 197 -3.33 6.84 15.28
N GLU A 198 -3.49 5.55 14.96
CA GLU A 198 -4.82 4.97 14.72
C GLU A 198 -5.05 3.64 15.45
N THR A 199 -4.21 3.23 16.39
CA THR A 199 -4.47 2.02 17.19
C THR A 199 -4.26 2.32 18.68
N ILE A 200 -5.30 2.01 19.46
CA ILE A 200 -5.37 2.12 20.93
C ILE A 200 -4.22 1.35 21.60
#